data_AF-A0A8B6J713-F1
#
_entry.id   AF-A0A8B6J713-F1
#
_cell.length_a   1.000
_cell.length_b   1.000
_cell.length_c   1.000
_cell.angle_alpha   90.00
_cell.angle_beta   90.00
_cell.angle_gamma   90.00
#
_symmetry.space_group_name_H-M   'P 1'
#
loop_
_entity.id
_entity.type
_entity.pdbx_description
1 polymer ?
#
loop_
_entity_poly.entity_id
_entity_poly.type
_entity_poly.pdbx_seq_one_letter_code
_entity_poly.pdbx_strand_id
1 'polypeptide(L)'
;MTETIPLRVQFKRMTAEEWTRSDVILLESEIGFETDTGYAKFGDGKNQFSKLKYLNKLDLNAFAQKKETNSKITKLESNKADKNAVYLKAESNAKLDEKLSLAGGIVTGQLQFKPNKSGIKPSSSVGGAINIDMSKSEGAGVVVYSNNDTSDGPLMSLRTGKETFNKSALFVDYSGKTNAVNIAMRQPSTPNFSSALNITSGNENGSAMQLRGSEKALGTLKITHENPNVNAKYDENAAALSIDIVKKQKGGKGTAAQGIYINSTSGTTGKLLRIRNLGDDKFYVKHDGGFYAKKTSQIDGNLKLKNPTADDHAATKAYVDSEVKKLKALLMDKQV
;
A
#
# COMPACT_ATOMS: atom_id res chain seq x y z
N MET A 1 -95.67 6.41 -26.21
CA MET A 1 -96.18 5.22 -25.51
C MET A 1 -95.93 4.02 -26.41
N THR A 2 -94.94 3.20 -26.09
CA THR A 2 -94.71 1.89 -26.72
C THR A 2 -95.62 0.89 -26.02
N GLU A 3 -96.63 0.41 -26.75
CA GLU A 3 -97.53 -0.63 -26.28
C GLU A 3 -96.73 -1.94 -26.15
N THR A 4 -96.58 -2.44 -24.93
CA THR A 4 -95.92 -3.74 -24.69
C THR A 4 -97.00 -4.79 -24.68
N ILE A 5 -97.18 -5.49 -25.80
CA ILE A 5 -98.12 -6.61 -25.90
C ILE A 5 -97.39 -7.88 -25.39
N PRO A 6 -97.85 -8.53 -24.31
CA PRO A 6 -97.26 -9.79 -23.87
C PRO A 6 -97.67 -10.92 -24.82
N LEU A 7 -96.81 -11.19 -25.80
CA LEU A 7 -96.97 -12.33 -26.71
C LEU A 7 -96.37 -13.59 -26.04
N ARG A 8 -97.21 -14.60 -25.80
CA ARG A 8 -96.78 -15.94 -25.42
C ARG A 8 -96.75 -16.81 -26.67
N VAL A 9 -95.59 -16.85 -27.32
CA VAL A 9 -95.40 -17.66 -28.53
C VAL A 9 -95.16 -19.11 -28.13
N GLN A 10 -95.95 -20.00 -28.73
CA GLN A 10 -95.77 -21.43 -28.63
C GLN A 10 -95.33 -21.98 -29.98
N PHE A 11 -94.34 -22.86 -29.96
CA PHE A 11 -93.82 -23.51 -31.15
C PHE A 11 -94.46 -24.87 -31.36
N LYS A 12 -94.36 -25.40 -32.59
CA LYS A 12 -94.65 -26.81 -32.86
C LYS A 12 -93.75 -27.65 -31.95
N ARG A 13 -94.35 -28.58 -31.23
CA ARG A 13 -93.67 -29.33 -30.16
C ARG A 13 -94.26 -30.72 -30.00
N MET A 14 -93.40 -31.70 -29.78
CA MET A 14 -93.68 -33.10 -29.48
C MET A 14 -92.41 -33.69 -28.84
N THR A 15 -92.43 -34.94 -28.38
CA THR A 15 -91.23 -35.60 -27.87
C THR A 15 -90.22 -35.83 -29.00
N ALA A 16 -88.94 -36.02 -28.67
CA ALA A 16 -87.90 -36.31 -29.66
C ALA A 16 -88.21 -37.57 -30.48
N GLU A 17 -88.83 -38.58 -29.85
CA GLU A 17 -89.24 -39.81 -30.52
C GLU A 17 -90.40 -39.57 -31.51
N GLU A 18 -91.40 -38.77 -31.11
CA GLU A 18 -92.49 -38.36 -32.00
C GLU A 18 -91.98 -37.51 -33.17
N TRP A 19 -91.06 -36.58 -32.92
CA TRP A 19 -90.43 -35.76 -33.95
C TRP A 19 -89.65 -36.60 -34.96
N THR A 20 -89.05 -37.71 -34.54
CA THR A 20 -88.30 -38.61 -35.42
C THR A 20 -89.22 -39.34 -36.41
N ARG A 21 -90.48 -39.57 -36.04
CA ARG A 21 -91.50 -40.23 -36.87
C ARG A 21 -92.44 -39.25 -37.58
N SER A 22 -92.26 -37.96 -37.32
CA SER A 22 -93.11 -36.89 -37.86
C SER A 22 -92.77 -36.59 -39.31
N ASP A 23 -93.80 -36.43 -40.14
CA ASP A 23 -93.71 -35.95 -41.52
C ASP A 23 -93.69 -34.42 -41.64
N VAL A 24 -93.82 -33.71 -40.51
CA VAL A 24 -93.81 -32.25 -40.45
C VAL A 24 -92.48 -31.69 -40.95
N ILE A 25 -92.57 -30.84 -41.97
CA ILE A 25 -91.47 -30.02 -42.46
C ILE A 25 -91.66 -28.61 -41.89
N LEU A 26 -90.76 -28.20 -40.99
CA LEU A 26 -90.76 -26.85 -40.46
C LEU A 26 -90.33 -25.88 -41.57
N LEU A 27 -91.02 -24.74 -41.67
CA LEU A 27 -90.66 -23.67 -42.59
C LEU A 27 -89.24 -23.18 -42.31
N GLU A 28 -88.63 -22.52 -43.30
CA GLU A 28 -87.30 -21.93 -43.11
C GLU A 28 -87.33 -20.95 -41.93
N SER A 29 -86.45 -21.18 -40.94
CA SER A 29 -86.38 -20.45 -39.67
C SER A 29 -87.55 -20.63 -38.71
N GLU A 30 -88.47 -21.58 -38.94
CA GLU A 30 -89.49 -21.97 -37.95
C GLU A 30 -88.86 -22.84 -36.85
N ILE A 31 -89.16 -22.54 -35.58
CA ILE A 31 -88.66 -23.30 -34.43
C ILE A 31 -89.56 -24.51 -34.18
N GLY A 32 -88.94 -25.68 -34.01
CA GLY A 32 -89.58 -26.82 -33.37
C GLY A 32 -88.86 -27.21 -32.09
N PHE A 33 -89.63 -27.68 -31.11
CA PHE A 33 -89.17 -27.93 -29.75
C PHE A 33 -89.43 -29.38 -29.34
N GLU A 34 -88.41 -30.04 -28.81
CA GLU A 34 -88.50 -31.39 -28.22
C GLU A 34 -88.93 -31.25 -26.75
N THR A 35 -90.15 -31.69 -26.44
CA THR A 35 -90.77 -31.44 -25.12
C THR A 35 -90.14 -32.21 -23.97
N ASP A 36 -89.48 -33.33 -24.26
CA ASP A 36 -88.84 -34.25 -23.32
C ASP A 36 -87.35 -33.96 -23.10
N THR A 37 -86.64 -33.42 -24.10
CA THR A 37 -85.21 -33.09 -24.01
C THR A 37 -84.94 -31.61 -23.73
N GLY A 38 -85.92 -30.75 -24.02
CA GLY A 38 -85.78 -29.29 -23.92
C GLY A 38 -84.95 -28.67 -25.05
N TYR A 39 -84.56 -29.43 -26.08
CA TYR A 39 -83.81 -28.93 -27.22
C TYR A 39 -84.70 -28.36 -28.32
N ALA A 40 -84.14 -27.43 -29.11
CA ALA A 40 -84.82 -26.79 -30.24
C ALA A 40 -83.96 -26.85 -31.51
N LYS A 41 -84.65 -26.89 -32.65
CA LYS A 41 -84.06 -26.84 -34.00
C LYS A 41 -84.83 -25.85 -34.87
N PHE A 42 -84.17 -25.28 -35.88
CA PHE A 42 -84.81 -24.43 -36.90
C PHE A 42 -85.05 -25.21 -38.20
N GLY A 43 -86.25 -25.08 -38.77
CA GLY A 43 -86.59 -25.61 -40.08
C GLY A 43 -85.79 -24.97 -41.21
N ASP A 44 -85.63 -25.71 -42.30
CA ASP A 44 -85.02 -25.25 -43.55
C ASP A 44 -86.03 -25.26 -44.71
N GLY A 45 -87.32 -25.47 -44.40
CA GLY A 45 -88.43 -25.51 -45.36
C GLY A 45 -88.47 -26.77 -46.23
N LYS A 46 -87.58 -27.75 -46.03
CA LYS A 46 -87.45 -28.92 -46.93
C LYS A 46 -87.24 -30.25 -46.21
N ASN A 47 -86.56 -30.26 -45.07
CA ASN A 47 -86.19 -31.46 -44.34
C ASN A 47 -87.08 -31.72 -43.12
N GLN A 48 -87.26 -33.01 -42.81
CA GLN A 48 -87.90 -33.46 -41.56
C GLN A 48 -87.06 -33.08 -40.34
N PHE A 49 -87.72 -32.93 -39.19
CA PHE A 49 -87.13 -32.45 -37.94
C PHE A 49 -85.89 -33.25 -37.47
N SER A 50 -85.87 -34.56 -37.71
CA SER A 50 -84.74 -35.44 -37.37
C SER A 50 -83.44 -35.06 -38.10
N LYS A 51 -83.54 -34.46 -39.29
CA LYS A 51 -82.39 -34.05 -40.12
C LYS A 51 -81.93 -32.60 -39.86
N LEU A 52 -82.67 -31.84 -39.06
CA LEU A 52 -82.32 -30.47 -38.68
C LEU A 52 -81.22 -30.48 -37.60
N LYS A 53 -80.45 -29.38 -37.52
CA LYS A 53 -79.34 -29.20 -36.56
C LYS A 53 -79.81 -28.46 -35.30
N TYR A 54 -79.28 -28.83 -34.14
CA TYR A 54 -79.56 -28.15 -32.87
C TYR A 54 -78.94 -26.75 -32.80
N LEU A 55 -79.60 -25.87 -32.04
CA LEU A 55 -79.04 -24.61 -31.58
C LEU A 55 -77.84 -24.87 -30.66
N ASN A 56 -76.76 -24.11 -30.87
CA ASN A 56 -75.49 -24.03 -30.11
C ASN A 56 -74.32 -24.83 -30.69
N LYS A 57 -73.42 -24.12 -31.37
CA LYS A 57 -72.02 -24.54 -31.54
C LYS A 57 -71.20 -23.76 -30.52
N LEU A 58 -70.71 -24.42 -29.48
CA LEU A 58 -69.70 -23.87 -28.57
C LEU A 58 -68.50 -23.44 -29.43
N ASP A 59 -67.99 -22.22 -29.25
CA ASP A 59 -66.74 -21.82 -29.91
C ASP A 59 -65.55 -22.50 -29.23
N LEU A 60 -65.32 -23.75 -29.63
CA LEU A 60 -64.21 -24.58 -29.18
C LEU A 60 -62.84 -23.98 -29.55
N ASN A 61 -62.79 -22.96 -30.42
CA ASN A 61 -61.54 -22.26 -30.76
C ASN A 61 -61.13 -21.24 -29.69
N ALA A 62 -62.03 -20.83 -28.80
CA ALA A 62 -61.71 -19.91 -27.69
C ALA A 62 -61.07 -20.62 -26.49
N PHE A 63 -61.18 -21.95 -26.41
CA PHE A 63 -60.49 -22.74 -25.40
C PHE A 63 -59.08 -23.08 -25.89
N ALA A 64 -58.06 -22.65 -25.14
CA ALA A 64 -56.68 -22.92 -25.47
C ALA A 64 -56.46 -24.44 -25.60
N GLN A 65 -56.13 -24.91 -26.81
CA GLN A 65 -55.89 -26.33 -27.03
C GLN A 65 -54.66 -26.75 -26.21
N LYS A 66 -54.76 -27.88 -25.50
CA LYS A 66 -53.68 -28.40 -24.65
C LYS A 66 -52.34 -28.49 -25.39
N LYS A 67 -52.37 -28.81 -26.70
CA LYS A 67 -51.19 -28.88 -27.58
C LYS A 67 -50.58 -27.50 -27.89
N GLU A 68 -51.40 -26.48 -28.13
CA GLU A 68 -50.95 -25.12 -28.41
C GLU A 68 -50.40 -24.45 -27.14
N THR A 69 -51.07 -24.67 -26.00
CA THR A 69 -50.63 -24.21 -24.69
C THR A 69 -49.31 -24.87 -24.30
N ASN A 70 -49.19 -26.19 -24.46
CA ASN A 70 -47.94 -26.91 -24.22
C ASN A 70 -46.82 -26.45 -25.16
N SER A 71 -47.09 -26.23 -26.45
CA SER A 71 -46.04 -25.73 -27.37
C SER A 71 -45.58 -24.31 -27.03
N LYS A 72 -46.49 -23.42 -26.62
CA LYS A 72 -46.15 -22.08 -26.12
C LYS A 72 -45.38 -22.15 -24.79
N ILE A 73 -45.77 -23.03 -23.87
CA ILE A 73 -45.06 -23.28 -22.61
C ILE A 73 -43.66 -23.83 -22.90
N THR A 74 -43.52 -24.87 -23.73
CA THR A 74 -42.21 -25.45 -24.09
C THR A 74 -41.31 -24.45 -24.81
N LYS A 75 -41.84 -23.61 -25.71
CA LYS A 75 -41.07 -22.54 -26.37
C LYS A 75 -40.70 -21.41 -25.41
N LEU A 76 -41.51 -21.15 -24.38
CA LEU A 76 -41.17 -20.21 -23.32
C LEU A 76 -40.15 -20.79 -22.35
N GLU A 77 -40.25 -22.08 -22.00
CA GLU A 77 -39.29 -22.81 -21.18
C GLU A 77 -37.93 -22.90 -21.89
N SER A 78 -37.89 -23.20 -23.19
CA SER A 78 -36.63 -23.26 -23.94
C SER A 78 -35.93 -21.90 -24.10
N ASN A 79 -36.65 -20.78 -23.88
CA ASN A 79 -36.10 -19.42 -23.94
C ASN A 79 -35.95 -18.78 -22.54
N LYS A 80 -36.33 -19.47 -21.47
CA LYS A 80 -36.20 -19.01 -20.09
C LYS A 80 -35.13 -19.83 -19.42
N ALA A 81 -34.20 -19.16 -18.77
CA ALA A 81 -33.19 -19.84 -18.00
C ALA A 81 -33.84 -20.57 -16.81
N ASP A 82 -33.42 -21.81 -16.58
CA ASP A 82 -33.82 -22.58 -15.40
C ASP A 82 -33.44 -21.82 -14.12
N LYS A 83 -34.33 -21.81 -13.12
CA LYS A 83 -34.07 -21.13 -11.84
C LYS A 83 -32.81 -21.64 -11.14
N ASN A 84 -32.47 -22.91 -11.33
CA ASN A 84 -31.26 -23.52 -10.74
C ASN A 84 -29.98 -23.22 -11.53
N ALA A 85 -30.11 -22.71 -12.76
CA ALA A 85 -28.99 -22.34 -13.62
C ALA A 85 -28.64 -20.84 -13.52
N VAL A 86 -29.37 -20.05 -12.72
CA VAL A 86 -29.20 -18.59 -12.61
C VAL A 86 -29.22 -18.17 -11.15
N TYR A 87 -28.33 -17.26 -10.78
CA TYR A 87 -28.37 -16.64 -9.47
C TYR A 87 -29.53 -15.66 -9.34
N LEU A 88 -30.25 -15.76 -8.23
CA LEU A 88 -31.13 -14.69 -7.79
C LEU A 88 -30.31 -13.43 -7.46
N LYS A 89 -30.95 -12.26 -7.52
CA LYS A 89 -30.30 -10.99 -7.21
C LYS A 89 -29.68 -10.98 -5.80
N ALA A 90 -30.36 -11.59 -4.83
CA ALA A 90 -29.84 -11.71 -3.46
C ALA A 90 -28.57 -12.57 -3.39
N GLU A 91 -28.53 -13.69 -4.10
CA GLU A 91 -27.36 -14.58 -4.16
C GLU A 91 -26.19 -13.91 -4.89
N SER A 92 -26.49 -13.19 -5.97
CA SER A 92 -25.50 -12.41 -6.72
C SER A 92 -24.88 -11.33 -5.84
N ASN A 93 -25.70 -10.59 -5.09
CA ASN A 93 -25.24 -9.56 -4.16
C ASN A 93 -24.37 -10.15 -3.06
N ALA A 94 -24.81 -11.24 -2.42
CA ALA A 94 -24.02 -11.92 -1.38
C ALA A 94 -22.63 -12.33 -1.89
N LYS A 95 -22.53 -12.80 -3.15
CA LYS A 95 -21.24 -13.14 -3.77
C LYS A 95 -20.40 -11.94 -4.18
N LEU A 96 -21.03 -10.82 -4.53
CA LEU A 96 -20.34 -9.58 -4.85
C LEU A 96 -19.81 -8.88 -3.60
N ASP A 97 -20.54 -8.95 -2.49
CA ASP A 97 -20.13 -8.37 -1.20
C ASP A 97 -18.86 -9.05 -0.64
N GLU A 98 -18.59 -10.30 -1.03
CA GLU A 98 -17.33 -11.01 -0.74
C GLU A 98 -16.13 -10.49 -1.58
N LYS A 99 -16.35 -9.60 -2.56
CA LYS A 99 -15.30 -9.07 -3.46
C LYS A 99 -14.91 -7.64 -3.08
N LEU A 100 -13.62 -7.33 -3.21
CA LEU A 100 -13.13 -5.98 -2.97
C LEU A 100 -13.53 -5.04 -4.12
N SER A 101 -14.19 -3.93 -3.80
CA SER A 101 -14.55 -2.88 -4.75
C SER A 101 -13.35 -1.97 -5.07
N LEU A 102 -13.28 -1.48 -6.31
CA LEU A 102 -12.29 -0.49 -6.75
C LEU A 102 -12.47 0.88 -6.08
N ALA A 103 -13.67 1.20 -5.61
CA ALA A 103 -13.93 2.42 -4.86
C ALA A 103 -13.40 2.36 -3.42
N GLY A 104 -13.03 1.16 -2.94
CA GLY A 104 -12.52 0.92 -1.59
C GLY A 104 -13.28 -0.19 -0.88
N GLY A 105 -12.69 -0.70 0.21
CA GLY A 105 -13.26 -1.72 1.06
C GLY A 105 -12.27 -2.16 2.15
N ILE A 106 -12.73 -3.00 3.07
CA ILE A 106 -11.91 -3.54 4.16
C ILE A 106 -11.46 -4.95 3.79
N VAL A 107 -10.16 -5.22 3.89
CA VAL A 107 -9.60 -6.55 3.72
C VAL A 107 -9.35 -7.15 5.10
N THR A 108 -10.02 -8.26 5.41
CA THR A 108 -9.89 -8.95 6.71
C THR A 108 -8.87 -10.10 6.69
N GLY A 109 -8.41 -10.50 5.49
CA GLY A 109 -7.40 -11.54 5.28
C GLY A 109 -6.09 -11.01 4.69
N GLN A 110 -5.23 -11.92 4.25
CA GLN A 110 -3.97 -11.55 3.58
C GLN A 110 -4.20 -11.30 2.08
N LEU A 111 -3.70 -10.17 1.58
CA LEU A 111 -3.58 -9.91 0.14
C LEU A 111 -2.17 -10.26 -0.34
N GLN A 112 -2.04 -11.37 -1.08
CA GLN A 112 -0.76 -11.84 -1.62
C GLN A 112 -0.58 -11.43 -3.08
N PHE A 113 0.64 -11.04 -3.46
CA PHE A 113 1.00 -10.72 -4.84
C PHE A 113 2.08 -11.67 -5.35
N LYS A 114 1.82 -12.30 -6.50
CA LYS A 114 2.79 -13.15 -7.22
C LYS A 114 2.84 -12.71 -8.69
N PRO A 115 3.63 -11.68 -9.03
CA PRO A 115 3.69 -11.15 -10.38
C PRO A 115 4.09 -12.16 -11.46
N ASN A 116 3.42 -12.10 -12.61
CA ASN A 116 3.73 -12.91 -13.79
C ASN A 116 4.85 -12.24 -14.58
N LYS A 117 5.83 -13.01 -15.06
CA LYS A 117 7.06 -12.51 -15.72
C LYS A 117 6.80 -11.61 -16.96
N SER A 118 5.65 -11.72 -17.61
CA SER A 118 5.33 -11.04 -18.87
C SER A 118 4.64 -9.68 -18.73
N GLY A 119 4.23 -9.25 -17.53
CA GLY A 119 3.32 -8.11 -17.36
C GLY A 119 3.87 -6.86 -16.68
N ILE A 120 4.98 -6.95 -15.93
CA ILE A 120 5.49 -5.82 -15.14
C ILE A 120 6.72 -5.22 -15.78
N LYS A 121 6.58 -3.99 -16.30
CA LYS A 121 7.71 -3.23 -16.83
C LYS A 121 8.67 -2.86 -15.69
N PRO A 122 9.99 -3.00 -15.87
CA PRO A 122 10.96 -2.36 -14.99
C PRO A 122 10.85 -0.85 -15.21
N SER A 123 10.15 -0.15 -14.32
CA SER A 123 9.99 1.31 -14.36
C SER A 123 10.06 1.86 -12.94
N SER A 124 10.61 3.06 -12.80
CA SER A 124 10.68 3.80 -11.54
C SER A 124 9.34 4.36 -11.06
N SER A 125 8.34 4.52 -11.94
CA SER A 125 7.06 5.16 -11.58
C SER A 125 5.81 4.45 -12.12
N VAL A 126 5.90 3.70 -13.23
CA VAL A 126 4.73 3.01 -13.83
C VAL A 126 4.76 1.49 -13.66
N GLY A 127 5.75 0.97 -12.92
CA GLY A 127 5.89 -0.46 -12.58
C GLY A 127 5.34 -0.80 -11.18
N GLY A 128 5.76 -1.95 -10.66
CA GLY A 128 5.40 -2.43 -9.31
C GLY A 128 4.15 -3.32 -9.28
N ALA A 129 4.12 -4.27 -8.34
CA ALA A 129 2.92 -5.08 -8.10
C ALA A 129 1.79 -4.26 -7.45
N ILE A 130 2.18 -3.21 -6.73
CA ILE A 130 1.33 -2.16 -6.17
C ILE A 130 1.89 -0.85 -6.71
N ASN A 131 1.06 -0.05 -7.39
CA ASN A 131 1.41 1.27 -7.89
C ASN A 131 0.40 2.28 -7.33
N ILE A 132 0.92 3.35 -6.71
CA ILE A 132 0.13 4.38 -6.07
C ILE A 132 0.65 5.73 -6.57
N ASP A 133 -0.15 6.42 -7.36
CA ASP A 133 0.13 7.78 -7.82
C ASP A 133 -0.69 8.78 -7.01
N MET A 134 0.01 9.60 -6.23
CA MET A 134 -0.59 10.63 -5.38
C MET A 134 -0.57 12.03 -6.02
N SER A 135 -0.20 12.15 -7.31
CA SER A 135 -0.05 13.46 -7.98
C SER A 135 -1.31 14.33 -7.98
N LYS A 136 -2.49 13.74 -7.74
CA LYS A 136 -3.79 14.41 -7.67
C LYS A 136 -4.49 14.28 -6.31
N SER A 137 -3.77 13.81 -5.28
CA SER A 137 -4.31 13.59 -3.94
C SER A 137 -3.43 14.26 -2.89
N GLU A 138 -4.06 14.82 -1.85
CA GLU A 138 -3.36 15.44 -0.72
C GLU A 138 -3.10 14.46 0.44
N GLY A 139 -3.61 13.22 0.33
CA GLY A 139 -3.46 12.18 1.34
C GLY A 139 -2.09 11.48 1.32
N ALA A 140 -1.89 10.54 2.24
CA ALA A 140 -0.73 9.66 2.26
C ALA A 140 -0.90 8.48 1.29
N GLY A 141 0.19 8.00 0.69
CA GLY A 141 0.15 6.84 -0.22
C GLY A 141 -0.05 5.51 0.51
N VAL A 142 0.82 5.21 1.50
CA VAL A 142 0.73 4.00 2.33
C VAL A 142 0.83 4.39 3.80
N VAL A 143 -0.18 4.03 4.59
CA VAL A 143 -0.23 4.26 6.04
C VAL A 143 -0.27 2.90 6.74
N VAL A 144 0.72 2.63 7.57
CA VAL A 144 0.81 1.40 8.39
C VAL A 144 1.12 1.80 9.82
N TYR A 145 0.33 1.33 10.77
CA TYR A 145 0.50 1.61 12.20
C TYR A 145 -0.01 0.43 13.03
N SER A 146 0.42 0.36 14.28
CA SER A 146 -0.11 -0.55 15.29
C SER A 146 -0.09 0.14 16.64
N ASN A 147 -1.17 0.01 17.40
CA ASN A 147 -1.26 0.42 18.80
C ASN A 147 -1.23 -0.80 19.74
N ASN A 148 -0.85 -1.98 19.22
CA ASN A 148 -0.77 -3.19 20.00
C ASN A 148 0.47 -3.18 20.90
N ASP A 149 0.39 -3.77 22.09
CA ASP A 149 1.50 -3.79 23.05
C ASP A 149 2.69 -4.61 22.54
N THR A 150 2.42 -5.70 21.82
CA THR A 150 3.42 -6.61 21.24
C THR A 150 3.02 -7.08 19.85
N SER A 151 4.01 -7.48 19.05
CA SER A 151 3.82 -8.06 17.71
C SER A 151 4.97 -9.03 17.40
N ASP A 152 4.67 -10.14 16.72
CA ASP A 152 5.67 -11.11 16.28
C ASP A 152 6.40 -10.67 14.99
N GLY A 153 5.94 -9.59 14.35
CA GLY A 153 6.52 -9.07 13.11
C GLY A 153 6.58 -7.54 13.06
N PRO A 154 7.47 -6.98 12.21
CA PRO A 154 7.56 -5.54 11.99
C PRO A 154 6.39 -5.04 11.13
N LEU A 155 6.13 -3.73 11.18
CA LEU A 155 5.12 -3.08 10.32
C LEU A 155 5.45 -3.20 8.82
N MET A 156 6.75 -3.18 8.48
CA MET A 156 7.24 -3.35 7.11
C MET A 156 8.52 -4.17 7.13
N SER A 157 8.63 -5.16 6.25
CA SER A 157 9.81 -5.99 6.07
C SER A 157 10.18 -6.09 4.60
N LEU A 158 11.41 -5.74 4.25
CA LEU A 158 11.96 -5.80 2.89
C LEU A 158 13.18 -6.72 2.91
N ARG A 159 13.11 -7.84 2.18
CA ARG A 159 14.16 -8.88 2.22
C ARG A 159 14.50 -9.38 0.83
N THR A 160 15.79 -9.47 0.55
CA THR A 160 16.36 -10.07 -0.66
C THR A 160 17.09 -11.35 -0.30
N GLY A 161 16.79 -12.46 -0.98
CA GLY A 161 17.31 -13.79 -0.61
C GLY A 161 18.51 -14.29 -1.43
N LYS A 162 19.04 -13.47 -2.36
CA LYS A 162 20.14 -13.85 -3.25
C LYS A 162 21.22 -12.79 -3.20
N GLU A 163 22.48 -13.21 -3.06
CA GLU A 163 23.64 -12.31 -3.02
C GLU A 163 23.86 -11.57 -4.34
N THR A 164 23.37 -12.13 -5.45
CA THR A 164 23.42 -11.53 -6.78
C THR A 164 22.32 -10.49 -7.05
N PHE A 165 21.46 -10.20 -6.06
CA PHE A 165 20.42 -9.20 -6.21
C PHE A 165 21.05 -7.81 -6.43
N ASN A 166 20.69 -7.16 -7.54
CA ASN A 166 21.37 -5.98 -8.05
C ASN A 166 20.51 -4.70 -8.00
N LYS A 167 19.52 -4.68 -7.11
CA LYS A 167 18.67 -3.52 -6.82
C LYS A 167 18.72 -3.22 -5.33
N SER A 168 18.20 -2.07 -4.93
CA SER A 168 18.03 -1.70 -3.54
C SER A 168 16.74 -2.29 -2.99
N ALA A 169 16.72 -2.69 -1.72
CA ALA A 169 15.49 -3.13 -1.05
C ALA A 169 14.51 -1.96 -0.88
N LEU A 170 15.02 -0.79 -0.49
CA LEU A 170 14.32 0.49 -0.47
C LEU A 170 15.11 1.50 -1.30
N PHE A 171 14.44 2.18 -2.21
CA PHE A 171 14.98 3.30 -2.98
C PHE A 171 14.06 4.50 -2.81
N VAL A 172 14.63 5.62 -2.37
CA VAL A 172 13.91 6.88 -2.15
C VAL A 172 14.55 7.93 -3.05
N ASP A 173 13.79 8.36 -4.05
CA ASP A 173 14.12 9.52 -4.88
C ASP A 173 13.17 10.65 -4.47
N TYR A 174 13.73 11.76 -4.01
CA TYR A 174 12.98 12.81 -3.34
C TYR A 174 13.34 14.19 -3.87
N SER A 175 12.30 14.95 -4.22
CA SER A 175 12.37 16.38 -4.48
C SER A 175 11.27 17.07 -3.69
N GLY A 176 11.63 18.03 -2.85
CA GLY A 176 10.68 18.68 -1.96
C GLY A 176 11.35 19.66 -0.99
N LYS A 177 10.58 20.16 -0.03
CA LYS A 177 11.00 21.21 0.91
C LYS A 177 11.20 20.71 2.35
N THR A 178 11.01 19.41 2.60
CA THR A 178 11.17 18.79 3.92
C THR A 178 12.16 17.60 3.83
N ASN A 179 12.34 16.87 4.92
CA ASN A 179 13.20 15.68 4.94
C ASN A 179 12.61 14.58 4.04
N ALA A 180 13.46 13.98 3.20
CA ALA A 180 13.08 12.83 2.37
C ALA A 180 12.65 11.62 3.20
N VAL A 181 13.37 11.38 4.31
CA VAL A 181 13.08 10.33 5.29
C VAL A 181 13.19 10.95 6.68
N ASN A 182 12.19 10.73 7.52
CA ASN A 182 12.18 11.19 8.92
C ASN A 182 11.86 10.01 9.84
N ILE A 183 12.70 9.77 10.84
CA ILE A 183 12.51 8.73 11.86
C ILE A 183 12.52 9.42 13.22
N ALA A 184 11.45 9.27 13.98
CA ALA A 184 11.30 9.89 15.29
C ALA A 184 10.96 8.82 16.34
N MET A 185 11.94 8.47 17.17
CA MET A 185 11.70 7.73 18.42
C MET A 185 11.34 8.76 19.50
N ARG A 186 10.09 8.75 19.95
CA ARG A 186 9.63 9.64 21.03
C ARG A 186 10.22 9.18 22.36
N GLN A 187 10.34 10.11 23.31
CA GLN A 187 10.75 9.79 24.68
C GLN A 187 9.79 8.76 25.26
N PRO A 188 10.26 7.54 25.57
CA PRO A 188 9.41 6.52 26.15
C PRO A 188 9.19 6.80 27.64
N SER A 189 8.07 6.32 28.19
CA SER A 189 7.87 6.28 29.65
C SER A 189 8.88 5.36 30.34
N THR A 190 9.23 4.26 29.67
CA THR A 190 10.26 3.31 30.10
C THR A 190 11.37 3.28 29.05
N PRO A 191 12.59 3.73 29.37
CA PRO A 191 13.72 3.65 28.45
C PRO A 191 13.96 2.23 27.93
N ASN A 192 14.37 2.14 26.67
CA ASN A 192 14.83 0.90 26.06
C ASN A 192 16.28 1.08 25.58
N PHE A 193 16.96 -0.03 25.30
CA PHE A 193 18.36 -0.04 24.84
C PHE A 193 18.49 -0.06 23.31
N SER A 194 17.42 0.26 22.59
CA SER A 194 17.40 0.27 21.12
C SER A 194 17.65 1.67 20.57
N SER A 195 17.92 1.73 19.26
CA SER A 195 18.19 2.98 18.54
C SER A 195 17.07 3.27 17.55
N ALA A 196 16.83 4.54 17.26
CA ALA A 196 15.90 4.95 16.19
C ALA A 196 16.30 4.38 14.82
N LEU A 197 17.60 4.27 14.56
CA LEU A 197 18.18 3.63 13.38
C LEU A 197 19.35 2.74 13.82
N ASN A 198 19.31 1.46 13.43
CA ASN A 198 20.39 0.51 13.63
C ASN A 198 20.78 -0.10 12.28
N ILE A 199 22.08 -0.05 11.93
CA ILE A 199 22.61 -0.55 10.66
C ILE A 199 23.76 -1.50 10.96
N THR A 200 23.70 -2.71 10.43
CA THR A 200 24.77 -3.70 10.53
C THR A 200 25.15 -4.18 9.13
N SER A 201 26.44 -4.20 8.83
CA SER A 201 26.96 -4.78 7.59
C SER A 201 28.04 -5.80 7.91
N GLY A 202 27.92 -6.99 7.33
CA GLY A 202 29.00 -7.99 7.30
C GLY A 202 29.86 -7.92 6.03
N ASN A 203 29.62 -6.96 5.14
CA ASN A 203 30.37 -6.80 3.90
C ASN A 203 31.66 -6.02 4.14
N GLU A 204 32.80 -6.70 4.04
CA GLU A 204 34.13 -6.09 4.24
C GLU A 204 34.58 -5.18 3.09
N ASN A 205 33.95 -5.30 1.91
CA ASN A 205 34.30 -4.55 0.71
C ASN A 205 33.50 -3.24 0.54
N GLY A 206 32.67 -2.88 1.51
CA GLY A 206 31.84 -1.68 1.44
C GLY A 206 31.56 -1.08 2.80
N SER A 207 31.55 0.26 2.89
CA SER A 207 31.14 0.96 4.11
C SER A 207 29.69 0.60 4.46
N ALA A 208 29.42 0.31 5.73
CA ALA A 208 28.07 0.00 6.21
C ALA A 208 27.07 1.13 5.94
N MET A 209 27.53 2.38 5.99
CA MET A 209 26.80 3.57 5.60
C MET A 209 27.73 4.48 4.79
N GLN A 210 27.24 5.02 3.68
CA GLN A 210 27.89 6.09 2.91
C GLN A 210 26.98 7.32 2.91
N LEU A 211 27.60 8.50 3.02
CA LEU A 211 26.89 9.77 3.01
C LEU A 211 27.71 10.79 2.22
N ARG A 212 27.04 11.56 1.36
CA ARG A 212 27.62 12.67 0.61
C ARG A 212 26.60 13.79 0.54
N GLY A 213 27.06 15.01 0.79
CA GLY A 213 26.30 16.24 0.68
C GLY A 213 27.17 17.35 0.10
N SER A 214 26.54 18.47 -0.20
CA SER A 214 27.19 19.64 -0.82
C SER A 214 26.68 20.92 -0.17
N GLU A 215 26.87 21.01 1.15
CA GLU A 215 26.35 22.11 1.95
C GLU A 215 27.17 23.40 1.76
N LYS A 216 26.49 24.55 1.69
CA LYS A 216 27.17 25.86 1.62
C LYS A 216 27.81 26.26 2.96
N ALA A 217 27.10 26.02 4.07
CA ALA A 217 27.48 26.53 5.41
C ALA A 217 27.00 25.61 6.55
N LEU A 218 26.82 24.32 6.26
CA LEU A 218 26.40 23.29 7.21
C LEU A 218 27.36 22.10 7.11
N GLY A 219 27.27 21.16 8.05
CA GLY A 219 27.94 19.87 7.93
C GLY A 219 27.06 18.87 7.19
N THR A 220 27.66 18.04 6.34
CA THR A 220 26.97 16.93 5.65
C THR A 220 26.28 15.98 6.64
N LEU A 221 26.94 15.69 7.75
CA LEU A 221 26.33 15.05 8.92
C LEU A 221 26.30 16.06 10.06
N LYS A 222 25.09 16.31 10.59
CA LYS A 222 24.91 17.12 11.80
C LYS A 222 24.36 16.25 12.92
N ILE A 223 25.09 16.21 14.03
CA ILE A 223 24.67 15.53 15.26
C ILE A 223 24.51 16.57 16.36
N THR A 224 23.48 16.42 17.18
CA THR A 224 23.23 17.22 18.37
C THR A 224 22.86 16.27 19.50
N HIS A 225 23.59 16.33 20.61
CA HIS A 225 23.19 15.70 21.86
C HIS A 225 22.47 16.73 22.71
N GLU A 226 21.32 16.37 23.26
CA GLU A 226 20.55 17.20 24.19
C GLU A 226 20.51 16.48 25.53
N ASN A 227 20.84 17.21 26.61
CA ASN A 227 20.81 16.63 27.96
C ASN A 227 19.37 16.19 28.28
N PRO A 228 19.12 14.90 28.59
CA PRO A 228 17.79 14.41 28.90
C PRO A 228 17.28 14.87 30.27
N ASN A 229 18.08 15.62 31.03
CA ASN A 229 17.78 16.07 32.37
C ASN A 229 18.15 17.55 32.56
N VAL A 230 17.47 18.22 33.49
CA VAL A 230 17.79 19.61 33.87
C VAL A 230 19.12 19.74 34.62
N ASN A 231 19.61 18.65 35.23
CA ASN A 231 20.89 18.64 35.92
C ASN A 231 22.04 18.65 34.91
N ALA A 232 22.88 19.69 35.00
CA ALA A 232 24.00 19.94 34.10
C ALA A 232 25.08 18.84 34.06
N LYS A 233 25.12 17.92 35.04
CA LYS A 233 26.09 16.80 35.08
C LYS A 233 25.47 15.44 34.77
N TYR A 234 24.19 15.39 34.44
CA TYR A 234 23.49 14.11 34.25
C TYR A 234 24.04 13.30 33.07
N ASP A 235 24.47 13.99 32.02
CA ASP A 235 24.98 13.42 30.77
C ASP A 235 26.51 13.43 30.67
N GLU A 236 27.22 13.42 31.80
CA GLU A 236 28.69 13.51 31.85
C GLU A 236 29.42 12.38 31.10
N ASN A 237 28.75 11.23 30.92
CA ASN A 237 29.26 10.07 30.19
C ASN A 237 28.64 9.94 28.77
N ALA A 238 27.79 10.88 28.37
CA ALA A 238 27.24 10.92 27.03
C ALA A 238 28.24 11.56 26.04
N ALA A 239 28.06 11.27 24.76
CA ALA A 239 28.83 11.87 23.69
C ALA A 239 27.95 12.12 22.48
N ALA A 240 28.27 13.15 21.70
CA ALA A 240 27.65 13.33 20.38
C ALA A 240 28.06 12.22 19.40
N LEU A 241 29.30 11.71 19.50
CA LEU A 241 29.82 10.61 18.69
C LEU A 241 30.66 9.69 19.58
N SER A 242 30.34 8.40 19.56
CA SER A 242 31.12 7.33 20.21
C SER A 242 31.56 6.32 19.15
N ILE A 243 32.81 5.86 19.23
CA ILE A 243 33.43 4.93 18.29
C ILE A 243 34.14 3.85 19.09
N ASP A 244 33.89 2.60 18.75
CA ASP A 244 34.62 1.44 19.28
C ASP A 244 35.23 0.64 18.13
N ILE A 245 36.44 0.11 18.34
CA ILE A 245 37.22 -0.63 17.36
C ILE A 245 37.52 -2.01 17.93
N VAL A 246 36.78 -3.00 17.45
CA VAL A 246 36.81 -4.36 18.03
C VAL A 246 37.44 -5.38 17.09
N LYS A 247 37.97 -6.44 17.68
CA LYS A 247 38.36 -7.64 16.95
C LYS A 247 37.13 -8.49 16.59
N LYS A 248 37.29 -9.40 15.63
CA LYS A 248 36.30 -10.45 15.37
C LYS A 248 36.06 -11.30 16.62
N GLN A 249 34.80 -11.52 17.00
CA GLN A 249 34.44 -12.23 18.24
C GLN A 249 35.03 -13.66 18.29
N LYS A 250 34.74 -14.47 17.27
CA LYS A 250 35.22 -15.86 17.19
C LYS A 250 36.55 -15.93 16.44
N GLY A 251 37.62 -16.30 17.13
CA GLY A 251 38.95 -16.52 16.55
C GLY A 251 39.75 -15.25 16.20
N GLY A 252 39.28 -14.06 16.58
CA GLY A 252 39.99 -12.81 16.32
C GLY A 252 41.23 -12.66 17.21
N LYS A 253 42.37 -12.33 16.60
CA LYS A 253 43.65 -12.09 17.28
C LYS A 253 43.90 -10.63 17.66
N GLY A 254 43.11 -9.71 17.11
CA GLY A 254 43.26 -8.27 17.29
C GLY A 254 42.62 -7.50 16.13
N THR A 255 42.87 -6.20 16.08
CA THR A 255 42.48 -5.30 14.99
C THR A 255 43.52 -4.18 14.86
N ALA A 256 43.73 -3.72 13.63
CA ALA A 256 44.60 -2.58 13.30
C ALA A 256 43.79 -1.44 12.64
N ALA A 257 42.47 -1.50 12.72
CA ALA A 257 41.61 -0.45 12.18
C ALA A 257 41.88 0.88 12.88
N GLN A 258 41.83 1.97 12.11
CA GLN A 258 41.94 3.32 12.61
C GLN A 258 40.60 3.78 13.22
N GLY A 259 40.64 4.76 14.12
CA GLY A 259 39.43 5.41 14.63
C GLY A 259 38.85 6.39 13.61
N ILE A 260 39.36 7.62 13.61
CA ILE A 260 38.91 8.68 12.69
C ILE A 260 39.96 8.90 11.61
N TYR A 261 39.56 8.77 10.35
CA TYR A 261 40.37 9.11 9.18
C TYR A 261 39.74 10.31 8.46
N ILE A 262 40.50 11.41 8.33
CA ILE A 262 40.09 12.62 7.63
C ILE A 262 41.06 12.87 6.48
N ASN A 263 40.52 13.14 5.30
CA ASN A 263 41.30 13.45 4.11
C ASN A 263 40.55 14.47 3.23
N SER A 264 41.31 15.20 2.42
CA SER A 264 40.79 16.02 1.33
C SER A 264 41.52 15.63 0.05
N THR A 265 40.95 14.73 -0.72
CA THR A 265 41.58 14.20 -1.95
C THR A 265 41.85 15.28 -3.01
N SER A 266 41.01 16.31 -3.06
CA SER A 266 41.17 17.48 -3.94
C SER A 266 41.93 18.64 -3.30
N GLY A 267 42.39 18.51 -2.05
CA GLY A 267 42.87 19.62 -1.24
C GLY A 267 41.75 20.51 -0.71
N THR A 268 41.98 21.13 0.45
CA THR A 268 41.06 22.07 1.11
C THR A 268 41.87 23.16 1.82
N THR A 269 41.30 24.36 1.94
CA THR A 269 41.86 25.46 2.73
C THR A 269 41.20 25.57 4.11
N GLY A 270 40.14 24.79 4.36
CA GLY A 270 39.46 24.75 5.64
C GLY A 270 40.29 24.08 6.74
N LYS A 271 39.97 24.38 8.00
CA LYS A 271 40.49 23.62 9.14
C LYS A 271 40.04 22.16 9.02
N LEU A 272 40.97 21.21 9.10
CA LEU A 272 40.67 19.78 9.04
C LEU A 272 39.95 19.29 10.29
N LEU A 273 40.24 19.93 11.43
CA LEU A 273 39.55 19.72 12.70
C LEU A 273 39.37 21.06 13.39
N ARG A 274 38.16 21.37 13.85
CA ARG A 274 37.85 22.61 14.60
C ARG A 274 36.95 22.31 15.79
N ILE A 275 37.49 22.46 17.00
CA ILE A 275 36.78 22.24 18.26
C ILE A 275 36.48 23.59 18.90
N ARG A 276 35.21 23.81 19.20
CA ARG A 276 34.70 25.06 19.78
C ARG A 276 33.91 24.77 21.05
N ASN A 277 33.88 25.74 21.95
CA ASN A 277 32.96 25.74 23.07
C ASN A 277 32.43 27.16 23.28
N LEU A 278 31.10 27.30 23.45
CA LEU A 278 30.40 28.59 23.53
C LEU A 278 30.71 29.53 22.35
N GLY A 279 30.75 28.98 21.13
CA GLY A 279 31.02 29.77 19.91
C GLY A 279 32.48 30.25 19.77
N ASP A 280 33.39 29.81 20.62
CA ASP A 280 34.80 30.24 20.59
C ASP A 280 35.72 29.05 20.27
N ASP A 281 36.76 29.30 19.46
CA ASP A 281 37.74 28.27 19.06
C ASP A 281 38.61 27.89 20.27
N LYS A 282 38.66 26.60 20.60
CA LYS A 282 39.47 26.09 21.74
C LYS A 282 40.67 25.26 21.27
N PHE A 283 40.48 24.49 20.20
CA PHE A 283 41.51 23.69 19.57
C PHE A 283 41.20 23.53 18.08
N TYR A 284 42.22 23.53 17.22
CA TYR A 284 42.04 23.19 15.81
C TYR A 284 43.32 22.68 15.15
N VAL A 285 43.14 21.96 14.02
CA VAL A 285 44.19 21.59 13.08
C VAL A 285 43.90 22.30 11.75
N LYS A 286 44.87 23.08 11.29
CA LYS A 286 44.83 23.80 10.01
C LYS A 286 44.95 22.81 8.83
N HIS A 287 44.67 23.29 7.61
CA HIS A 287 44.84 22.49 6.39
C HIS A 287 46.29 22.03 6.14
N ASP A 288 47.28 22.73 6.71
CA ASP A 288 48.72 22.40 6.59
C ASP A 288 49.22 21.46 7.70
N GLY A 289 48.34 21.00 8.60
CA GLY A 289 48.69 20.13 9.73
C GLY A 289 49.19 20.85 10.99
N GLY A 290 49.41 22.16 10.95
CA GLY A 290 49.72 22.93 12.17
C GLY A 290 48.49 23.02 13.09
N PHE A 291 48.70 22.99 14.41
CA PHE A 291 47.61 23.02 15.39
C PHE A 291 47.66 24.23 16.31
N TYR A 292 46.53 24.52 16.97
CA TYR A 292 46.37 25.54 17.99
C TYR A 292 45.65 24.96 19.20
N ALA A 293 46.07 25.36 20.40
CA ALA A 293 45.39 25.08 21.66
C ALA A 293 45.30 26.36 22.50
N LYS A 294 44.10 26.70 22.98
CA LYS A 294 43.83 27.96 23.68
C LYS A 294 44.35 28.00 25.13
N LYS A 295 44.60 26.86 25.73
CA LYS A 295 45.00 26.71 27.14
C LYS A 295 46.25 25.84 27.23
N THR A 296 46.87 25.84 28.40
CA THR A 296 48.00 24.99 28.74
C THR A 296 47.68 23.54 28.41
N SER A 297 48.63 22.87 27.78
CA SER A 297 48.56 21.47 27.39
C SER A 297 49.68 20.69 28.06
N GLN A 298 49.48 19.39 28.22
CA GLN A 298 50.43 18.48 28.84
C GLN A 298 50.79 17.36 27.85
N ILE A 299 52.05 16.94 27.86
CA ILE A 299 52.54 15.77 27.13
C ILE A 299 53.30 14.94 28.16
N ASP A 300 52.84 13.72 28.41
CA ASP A 300 53.56 12.76 29.25
C ASP A 300 54.65 12.07 28.42
N GLY A 301 55.68 12.85 28.07
CA GLY A 301 56.77 12.45 27.19
C GLY A 301 57.56 13.64 26.64
N ASN A 302 58.42 13.38 25.66
CA ASN A 302 59.21 14.42 24.99
C ASN A 302 58.52 14.98 23.74
N LEU A 303 58.77 16.24 23.42
CA LEU A 303 58.36 16.88 22.17
C LEU A 303 59.58 17.14 21.27
N LYS A 304 59.62 16.51 20.10
CA LYS A 304 60.64 16.76 19.09
C LYS A 304 60.22 17.94 18.22
N LEU A 305 60.97 19.04 18.28
CA LEU A 305 60.70 20.28 17.56
C LEU A 305 61.98 20.91 16.99
N LYS A 306 61.84 21.88 16.07
CA LYS A 306 62.95 22.60 15.45
C LYS A 306 63.52 23.66 16.41
N ASN A 307 64.78 24.04 16.23
CA ASN A 307 65.40 25.11 17.03
C ASN A 307 64.60 26.42 16.96
N PRO A 308 64.54 27.19 18.05
CA PRO A 308 63.81 28.44 18.09
C PRO A 308 64.42 29.49 17.14
N THR A 309 63.56 30.34 16.60
CA THR A 309 63.92 31.46 15.70
C THR A 309 63.18 32.75 16.08
N ALA A 310 62.28 32.68 17.06
CA ALA A 310 61.54 33.78 17.63
C ALA A 310 61.48 33.59 19.15
N ASP A 311 61.24 34.67 19.90
CA ASP A 311 61.33 34.68 21.36
C ASP A 311 60.24 33.83 22.05
N ASP A 312 59.12 33.58 21.37
CA ASP A 312 58.01 32.76 21.84
C ASP A 312 58.13 31.28 21.42
N HIS A 313 59.19 30.90 20.70
CA HIS A 313 59.45 29.51 20.36
C HIS A 313 60.02 28.74 21.56
N ALA A 314 59.55 27.52 21.77
CA ALA A 314 60.11 26.62 22.77
C ALA A 314 61.59 26.30 22.47
N ALA A 315 62.45 26.47 23.46
CA ALA A 315 63.86 26.13 23.33
C ALA A 315 64.07 24.62 23.19
N THR A 316 64.98 24.21 22.31
CA THR A 316 65.43 22.81 22.22
C THR A 316 66.62 22.60 23.15
N LYS A 317 66.85 21.34 23.55
CA LYS A 317 68.09 20.96 24.26
C LYS A 317 69.33 21.41 23.49
N ALA A 318 69.36 21.21 22.18
CA ALA A 318 70.50 21.60 21.33
C ALA A 318 70.75 23.12 21.31
N TYR A 319 69.68 23.93 21.30
CA TYR A 319 69.79 25.38 21.37
C TYR A 319 70.37 25.82 22.71
N VAL A 320 69.82 25.31 23.82
CA VAL A 320 70.31 25.62 25.18
C VAL A 320 71.77 25.21 25.34
N ASP A 321 72.14 23.98 24.95
CA ASP A 321 73.51 23.50 25.02
C ASP A 321 74.48 24.38 24.22
N SER A 322 74.05 24.87 23.05
CA SER A 322 74.85 25.77 22.21
C SER A 322 75.08 27.13 22.85
N GLU A 323 74.02 27.75 23.40
CA GLU A 323 74.13 29.06 24.06
C GLU A 323 74.96 28.99 25.35
N VAL A 324 74.80 27.93 26.14
CA VAL A 324 75.65 27.68 27.33
C VAL A 324 77.12 27.53 26.93
N LYS A 325 77.41 26.82 25.83
CA LYS A 325 78.78 26.66 25.33
C LYS A 325 79.40 27.99 24.88
N LYS A 326 78.63 28.85 24.18
CA LYS A 326 79.07 30.19 23.76
C LYS A 326 79.40 31.06 24.98
N LEU A 327 78.52 31.06 25.98
CA LEU A 327 78.72 31.82 27.21
C LEU A 327 79.96 31.34 27.97
N LYS A 328 80.16 30.02 28.07
CA LYS A 328 81.35 29.44 28.71
C LYS A 328 82.65 29.86 28.02
N ALA A 329 82.68 29.86 26.69
CA ALA A 329 83.85 30.30 25.92
C ALA A 329 84.16 31.79 26.16
N LEU A 330 83.14 32.65 26.14
CA LEU A 330 83.26 34.08 26.41
C LEU A 330 83.82 34.40 27.81
N LEU A 331 83.50 33.56 28.81
CA LEU A 331 83.99 33.74 30.17
C LEU A 331 85.46 33.29 30.32
N MET A 332 85.90 32.30 29.54
CA MET A 332 87.29 31.82 29.57
C MET A 332 88.27 32.81 28.92
N ASP A 333 87.84 33.54 27.89
CA ASP A 333 88.65 34.60 27.26
C ASP A 333 88.88 35.82 28.18
N LYS A 334 88.10 35.99 29.25
CA LYS A 334 88.24 37.08 30.23
C LYS A 334 89.13 36.76 31.43
N GLN A 335 89.69 35.56 31.51
CA GLN A 335 90.60 35.13 32.58
C GLN A 335 92.09 35.18 32.18
N VAL A 336 92.41 35.90 31.09
CA VAL A 336 93.78 36.27 30.69
C VAL A 336 93.96 37.78 30.80
#